data_AF-A0A3D4H8U0-F1
#
_entry.id   AF-A0A3D4H8U0-F1
#
_cell.length_a   1.000
_cell.length_b   1.000
_cell.length_c   1.000
_cell.angle_alpha   90.00
_cell.angle_beta   90.00
_cell.angle_gamma   90.00
#
_symmetry.space_group_name_H-M   'P 1'
#
loop_
_entity.id
_entity.type
_entity.pdbx_description
1 polymer ?
#
loop_
_entity_poly.entity_id
_entity_poly.type
_entity_poly.pdbx_seq_one_letter_code
_entity_poly.pdbx_strand_id
1 'polypeptide(L)'
;RYFIEAGKGQIRDFFYPGAELWDQGAHWATEPNEEPGRYFSYANLNFGLLAAIIERASNQRFDLFLADRLFEPLALEADFNPCNLSRSQLATTYRKRNAAGHWNVDGLWQPQVDGEKISCFYGMLERSDGAKFLENYELGSNATLFSPQGGLRASASDLSSILRLLANKGALNGRKILKRSSVETLLSPAWSLNAAGNNGRTSGEAQPGGARDGLMTSYGLSIHRIDMRAWGFVDGPATLLGHLGRAYGVFSFALYDPDSRDGIAMIVTGVADDPFKAPGHSPLTRLEETVLHWWINR
;
A
#
# COMPACT_ATOMS: atom_id res chain seq x y z
N ARG A 1 4.38 10.00 -12.32
CA ARG A 1 2.91 10.04 -12.04
C ARG A 1 2.44 8.59 -11.85
N TYR A 2 1.71 8.25 -10.80
CA TYR A 2 1.33 6.83 -10.53
C TYR A 2 -0.15 6.53 -10.72
N PHE A 3 -0.96 7.53 -11.11
CA PHE A 3 -2.38 7.36 -11.41
C PHE A 3 -2.76 8.17 -12.65
N ILE A 4 -3.81 7.75 -13.35
CA ILE A 4 -4.36 8.41 -14.51
C ILE A 4 -5.77 8.89 -14.15
N GLU A 5 -6.05 10.16 -14.41
CA GLU A 5 -7.39 10.72 -14.21
C GLU A 5 -8.40 10.07 -15.15
N ALA A 6 -9.65 10.03 -14.70
CA ALA A 6 -10.79 9.56 -15.48
C ALA A 6 -10.86 10.24 -16.87
N GLY A 7 -10.81 9.44 -17.93
CA GLY A 7 -10.93 9.91 -19.32
C GLY A 7 -9.70 10.67 -19.86
N LYS A 8 -8.56 10.62 -19.16
CA LYS A 8 -7.33 11.34 -19.55
C LYS A 8 -6.22 10.47 -20.13
N GLY A 9 -6.40 9.16 -20.20
CA GLY A 9 -5.41 8.25 -20.75
C GLY A 9 -5.65 6.80 -20.38
N GLN A 10 -4.70 5.96 -20.75
CA GLN A 10 -4.70 4.52 -20.51
C GLN A 10 -3.35 4.08 -19.95
N ILE A 11 -3.33 2.92 -19.28
CA ILE A 11 -2.12 2.35 -18.67
C ILE A 11 -1.00 2.17 -19.69
N ARG A 12 -1.36 1.94 -20.96
CA ARG A 12 -0.43 1.78 -22.07
C ARG A 12 0.38 3.06 -22.37
N ASP A 13 -0.15 4.23 -22.01
CA ASP A 13 0.47 5.53 -22.30
C ASP A 13 1.75 5.75 -21.48
N PHE A 14 1.97 4.95 -20.42
CA PHE A 14 3.25 4.92 -19.68
C PHE A 14 4.38 4.19 -20.43
N PHE A 15 4.10 3.50 -21.53
CA PHE A 15 5.05 2.63 -22.23
C PHE A 15 5.39 3.06 -23.65
N TYR A 16 4.61 3.97 -24.25
CA TYR A 16 4.79 4.36 -25.65
C TYR A 16 5.51 5.71 -25.79
N PRO A 17 6.68 5.75 -26.45
CA PRO A 17 7.34 7.01 -26.77
C PRO A 17 6.40 7.99 -27.48
N GLY A 18 6.31 9.22 -26.96
CA GLY A 18 5.45 10.28 -27.50
C GLY A 18 4.03 10.34 -26.91
N ALA A 19 3.63 9.37 -26.09
CA ALA A 19 2.40 9.48 -25.30
C ALA A 19 2.55 10.51 -24.17
N GLU A 20 1.45 11.11 -23.73
CA GLU A 20 1.44 12.17 -22.68
C GLU A 20 2.09 11.70 -21.36
N LEU A 21 1.94 10.42 -21.02
CA LEU A 21 2.43 9.84 -19.77
C LEU A 21 3.80 9.17 -19.91
N TRP A 22 4.40 9.20 -21.09
CA TRP A 22 5.72 8.64 -21.31
C TRP A 22 6.78 9.51 -20.64
N ASP A 23 7.58 8.91 -19.76
CA ASP A 23 8.64 9.60 -19.02
C ASP A 23 9.95 8.80 -19.07
N GLN A 24 10.26 8.19 -20.22
CA GLN A 24 11.49 7.41 -20.43
C GLN A 24 11.72 6.28 -19.38
N GLY A 25 10.65 5.76 -18.78
CA GLY A 25 10.73 4.75 -17.71
C GLY A 25 10.91 5.31 -16.29
N ALA A 26 11.04 6.63 -16.11
CA ALA A 26 11.28 7.30 -14.82
C ALA A 26 10.17 7.04 -13.77
N HIS A 27 9.01 6.52 -14.17
CA HIS A 27 7.98 6.07 -13.22
C HIS A 27 8.40 4.86 -12.38
N TRP A 28 9.44 4.12 -12.81
CA TRP A 28 9.97 2.95 -12.11
C TRP A 28 11.40 3.17 -11.62
N ALA A 29 12.26 3.63 -12.51
CA ALA A 29 13.69 3.80 -12.27
C ALA A 29 14.23 4.92 -13.17
N THR A 30 15.18 5.70 -12.67
CA THR A 30 15.67 6.91 -13.35
C THR A 30 17.02 6.72 -14.01
N GLU A 31 17.83 5.80 -13.51
CA GLU A 31 19.20 5.62 -13.98
C GLU A 31 19.32 4.44 -14.97
N PRO A 32 20.18 4.53 -16.00
CA PRO A 32 20.33 3.46 -16.99
C PRO A 32 20.77 2.10 -16.42
N ASN A 33 21.44 2.08 -15.28
CA ASN A 33 21.90 0.86 -14.60
C ASN A 33 20.83 0.24 -13.67
N GLU A 34 19.64 0.84 -13.58
CA GLU A 34 18.52 0.37 -12.76
C GLU A 34 17.54 -0.53 -13.55
N GLU A 35 18.09 -1.47 -14.34
CA GLU A 35 17.32 -2.32 -15.24
C GLU A 35 16.40 -3.32 -14.50
N PRO A 36 15.26 -3.71 -15.10
CA PRO A 36 14.38 -4.74 -14.56
C PRO A 36 15.13 -6.03 -14.22
N GLY A 37 14.93 -6.53 -13.00
CA GLY A 37 15.60 -7.75 -12.49
C GLY A 37 17.00 -7.51 -11.91
N ARG A 38 17.59 -6.33 -12.08
CA ARG A 38 18.90 -5.97 -11.51
C ARG A 38 18.82 -5.00 -10.34
N TYR A 39 17.85 -4.10 -10.37
CA TYR A 39 17.70 -3.05 -9.38
C TYR A 39 16.28 -2.97 -8.84
N PHE A 40 16.15 -2.70 -7.53
CA PHE A 40 14.87 -2.51 -6.88
C PHE A 40 14.58 -1.03 -6.66
N SER A 41 13.38 -0.61 -7.08
CA SER A 41 12.80 0.69 -6.76
C SER A 41 11.32 0.50 -6.44
N TYR A 42 10.87 1.11 -5.35
CA TYR A 42 9.46 1.05 -4.97
C TYR A 42 8.64 1.96 -5.89
N ALA A 43 7.67 1.39 -6.61
CA ALA A 43 6.87 2.12 -7.59
C ALA A 43 5.38 1.84 -7.42
N ASN A 44 4.62 2.86 -7.02
CA ASN A 44 3.16 2.78 -6.86
C ASN A 44 2.43 2.42 -8.16
N LEU A 45 2.97 2.82 -9.32
CA LEU A 45 2.37 2.53 -10.62
C LEU A 45 2.29 1.02 -10.91
N ASN A 46 3.16 0.21 -10.31
CA ASN A 46 3.15 -1.25 -10.47
C ASN A 46 1.80 -1.86 -10.10
N PHE A 47 1.17 -1.36 -9.05
CA PHE A 47 -0.10 -1.89 -8.58
C PHE A 47 -1.25 -1.53 -9.53
N GLY A 48 -1.19 -0.37 -10.18
CA GLY A 48 -2.10 0.01 -11.25
C GLY A 48 -1.98 -0.89 -12.48
N LEU A 49 -0.74 -1.21 -12.86
CA LEU A 49 -0.46 -2.15 -13.95
C LEU A 49 -0.94 -3.57 -13.60
N LEU A 50 -0.64 -4.06 -12.40
CA LEU A 50 -1.10 -5.37 -11.93
C LEU A 50 -2.63 -5.46 -11.91
N ALA A 51 -3.31 -4.42 -11.44
CA ALA A 51 -4.76 -4.35 -11.48
C ALA A 51 -5.29 -4.40 -12.92
N ALA A 52 -4.69 -3.67 -13.87
CA ALA A 52 -5.10 -3.73 -15.28
C ALA A 52 -4.87 -5.14 -15.89
N ILE A 53 -3.79 -5.82 -15.52
CA ILE A 53 -3.53 -7.21 -15.91
C ILE A 53 -4.61 -8.14 -15.36
N ILE A 54 -4.96 -8.00 -14.08
CA ILE A 54 -6.06 -8.75 -13.45
C ILE A 54 -7.34 -8.54 -14.25
N GLU A 55 -7.68 -7.31 -14.61
CA GLU A 55 -8.91 -7.02 -15.37
C GLU A 55 -8.93 -7.70 -16.75
N ARG A 56 -7.82 -7.61 -17.50
CA ARG A 56 -7.71 -8.27 -18.80
C ARG A 56 -7.75 -9.80 -18.68
N ALA A 57 -7.11 -10.38 -17.68
CA ALA A 57 -7.01 -11.83 -17.50
C ALA A 57 -8.30 -12.46 -16.94
N SER A 58 -9.02 -11.74 -16.09
CA SER A 58 -10.25 -12.22 -15.42
C SER A 58 -11.53 -11.81 -16.15
N ASN A 59 -11.47 -10.81 -17.03
CA ASN A 59 -12.64 -10.15 -17.59
C ASN A 59 -13.60 -9.60 -16.52
N GLN A 60 -13.05 -9.18 -15.37
CA GLN A 60 -13.77 -8.54 -14.27
C GLN A 60 -13.05 -7.25 -13.87
N ARG A 61 -13.82 -6.25 -13.41
CA ARG A 61 -13.25 -5.02 -12.86
C ARG A 61 -12.46 -5.32 -11.58
N PHE A 62 -11.37 -4.62 -11.34
CA PHE A 62 -10.42 -4.97 -10.27
C PHE A 62 -11.04 -5.03 -8.87
N ASP A 63 -11.86 -4.03 -8.52
CA ASP A 63 -12.60 -3.97 -7.24
C ASP A 63 -13.54 -5.18 -7.08
N LEU A 64 -14.29 -5.49 -8.14
CA LEU A 64 -15.22 -6.63 -8.16
C LEU A 64 -14.50 -7.98 -8.08
N PHE A 65 -13.35 -8.10 -8.76
CA PHE A 65 -12.53 -9.31 -8.70
C PHE A 65 -12.04 -9.57 -7.28
N LEU A 66 -11.56 -8.54 -6.56
CA LEU A 66 -11.11 -8.72 -5.18
C LEU A 66 -12.25 -8.94 -4.20
N ALA A 67 -13.41 -8.31 -4.43
CA ALA A 67 -14.62 -8.60 -3.67
C ALA A 67 -14.98 -10.09 -3.76
N ASP A 68 -15.16 -10.62 -4.96
CA ASP A 68 -15.53 -12.03 -5.23
C ASP A 68 -14.46 -13.02 -4.75
N ARG A 69 -13.17 -12.75 -5.04
CA ARG A 69 -12.10 -13.74 -4.84
C ARG A 69 -11.45 -13.72 -3.47
N LEU A 70 -11.57 -12.62 -2.73
CA LEU A 70 -10.86 -12.44 -1.46
C LEU A 70 -11.76 -11.92 -0.35
N PHE A 71 -12.50 -10.82 -0.57
CA PHE A 71 -13.22 -10.16 0.53
C PHE A 71 -14.45 -10.94 0.97
N GLU A 72 -15.32 -11.33 0.05
CA GLU A 72 -16.52 -12.13 0.36
C GLU A 72 -16.16 -13.50 0.97
N PRO A 73 -15.21 -14.29 0.43
CA PRO A 73 -14.84 -15.59 1.02
C PRO A 73 -14.25 -15.49 2.43
N LEU A 74 -13.70 -14.33 2.79
CA LEU A 74 -13.16 -14.03 4.12
C LEU A 74 -14.13 -13.23 5.00
N ALA A 75 -15.30 -12.84 4.47
CA ALA A 75 -16.27 -11.96 5.10
C ALA A 75 -15.65 -10.63 5.59
N LEU A 76 -14.83 -10.00 4.75
CA LEU A 76 -14.23 -8.69 5.04
C LEU A 76 -15.22 -7.56 4.73
N GLU A 77 -15.20 -6.53 5.56
CA GLU A 77 -15.91 -5.27 5.29
C GLU A 77 -14.97 -4.26 4.60
N ALA A 78 -14.39 -4.69 3.48
CA ALA A 78 -13.37 -3.96 2.77
C ALA A 78 -13.71 -3.80 1.28
N ASP A 79 -13.32 -2.66 0.70
CA ASP A 79 -13.52 -2.42 -0.73
C ASP A 79 -12.49 -1.41 -1.29
N PHE A 80 -12.13 -1.57 -2.55
CA PHE A 80 -11.36 -0.59 -3.33
C PHE A 80 -12.24 0.49 -3.96
N ASN A 81 -13.55 0.23 -4.07
CA ASN A 81 -14.56 1.19 -4.44
C ASN A 81 -15.27 1.73 -3.18
N PRO A 82 -14.92 2.95 -2.71
CA PRO A 82 -15.47 3.48 -1.47
C PRO A 82 -16.99 3.69 -1.51
N CYS A 83 -17.60 3.72 -2.70
CA CYS A 83 -19.05 3.90 -2.85
C CYS A 83 -19.87 2.63 -2.64
N ASN A 84 -19.22 1.48 -2.46
CA ASN A 84 -19.86 0.27 -1.97
C ASN A 84 -19.97 0.24 -0.44
N LEU A 85 -19.32 1.17 0.26
CA LEU A 85 -19.26 1.20 1.73
C LEU A 85 -20.20 2.28 2.29
N SER A 86 -20.75 2.01 3.47
CA SER A 86 -21.58 2.99 4.18
C SER A 86 -20.72 4.01 4.93
N ARG A 87 -21.27 5.20 5.20
CA ARG A 87 -20.52 6.27 5.90
C ARG A 87 -20.08 5.84 7.30
N SER A 88 -20.84 4.96 7.95
CA SER A 88 -20.55 4.38 9.26
C SER A 88 -19.35 3.44 9.26
N GLN A 89 -18.96 2.90 8.11
CA GLN A 89 -17.78 2.03 7.96
C GLN A 89 -16.51 2.81 7.65
N LEU A 90 -16.62 4.11 7.36
CA LEU A 90 -15.51 4.95 6.93
C LEU A 90 -15.06 5.89 8.05
N ALA A 91 -13.75 6.00 8.22
CA ALA A 91 -13.13 7.00 9.08
C ALA A 91 -12.51 8.11 8.22
N THR A 92 -12.79 9.36 8.56
CA THR A 92 -12.14 10.49 7.90
C THR A 92 -10.67 10.52 8.29
N THR A 93 -9.82 10.79 7.30
CA THR A 93 -8.38 10.94 7.49
C THR A 93 -8.01 12.41 7.58
N TYR A 94 -6.99 12.76 8.37
CA TYR A 94 -6.70 14.14 8.74
C TYR A 94 -5.21 14.49 8.74
N ARG A 95 -4.91 15.77 8.53
CA ARG A 95 -3.62 16.40 8.80
C ARG A 95 -3.81 17.80 9.38
N LYS A 96 -2.85 18.25 10.18
CA LYS A 96 -2.74 19.66 10.59
C LYS A 96 -1.70 20.40 9.75
N ARG A 97 -2.11 20.83 8.54
CA ARG A 97 -1.27 21.64 7.65
C ARG A 97 -1.94 22.97 7.36
N ASN A 98 -1.18 24.03 7.12
CA ASN A 98 -1.71 25.30 6.65
C ASN A 98 -1.94 25.30 5.12
N ALA A 99 -2.46 26.38 4.56
CA ALA A 99 -2.73 26.50 3.13
C ALA A 99 -1.47 26.37 2.25
N ALA A 100 -0.29 26.66 2.79
CA ALA A 100 1.00 26.45 2.13
C ALA A 100 1.52 25.00 2.26
N GLY A 101 0.78 24.12 2.92
CA GLY A 101 1.16 22.72 3.13
C GLY A 101 2.17 22.49 4.27
N HIS A 102 2.54 23.52 5.04
CA HIS A 102 3.42 23.37 6.20
C HIS A 102 2.64 22.89 7.42
N TRP A 103 3.29 22.11 8.29
CA TRP A 103 2.70 21.67 9.56
C TRP A 103 2.31 22.87 10.43
N ASN A 104 1.15 22.79 11.05
CA ASN A 104 0.64 23.79 11.99
C ASN A 104 -0.05 23.09 13.16
N VAL A 105 0.72 22.80 14.22
CA VAL A 105 0.25 22.05 15.40
C VAL A 105 -0.96 22.68 16.10
N ASP A 106 -1.04 24.01 16.08
CA ASP A 106 -2.13 24.80 16.66
C ASP A 106 -3.30 25.00 15.68
N GLY A 107 -3.13 24.57 14.43
CA GLY A 107 -4.13 24.65 13.38
C GLY A 107 -5.28 23.65 13.54
N LEU A 108 -6.28 23.80 12.68
CA LEU A 108 -7.41 22.88 12.57
C LEU A 108 -6.97 21.57 11.92
N TRP A 109 -7.64 20.48 12.31
CA TRP A 109 -7.57 19.22 11.58
C TRP A 109 -8.25 19.38 10.22
N GLN A 110 -7.48 19.20 9.15
CA GLN A 110 -7.99 19.27 7.79
C GLN A 110 -8.30 17.85 7.30
N PRO A 111 -9.56 17.56 6.90
CA PRO A 111 -9.90 16.27 6.32
C PRO A 111 -9.12 16.07 5.00
N GLN A 112 -8.74 14.83 4.72
CA GLN A 112 -7.99 14.46 3.53
C GLN A 112 -8.85 13.57 2.61
N VAL A 113 -9.36 12.47 3.15
CA VAL A 113 -10.19 11.48 2.44
C VAL A 113 -11.34 11.04 3.35
N ASP A 114 -12.48 10.73 2.73
CA ASP A 114 -13.72 10.25 3.37
C ASP A 114 -14.26 11.22 4.44
N GLY A 115 -14.34 12.52 4.09
CA GLY A 115 -14.80 13.62 4.93
C GLY A 115 -16.31 13.60 5.23
N GLU A 116 -16.97 14.76 5.18
CA GLU A 116 -18.42 14.85 5.45
C GLU A 116 -19.25 14.04 4.43
N LYS A 117 -18.78 13.95 3.18
CA LYS A 117 -19.40 13.16 2.12
C LYS A 117 -18.48 12.00 1.74
N ILE A 118 -19.09 10.87 1.37
CA ILE A 118 -18.36 9.79 0.69
C ILE A 118 -18.09 10.28 -0.72
N SER A 119 -16.82 10.44 -1.06
CA SER A 119 -16.40 10.81 -2.39
C SER A 119 -16.03 9.52 -3.13
N CYS A 120 -16.80 9.13 -4.15
CA CYS A 120 -16.37 8.05 -5.04
C CYS A 120 -15.07 8.51 -5.71
N PHE A 121 -13.95 7.99 -5.24
CA PHE A 121 -12.63 8.54 -5.53
C PHE A 121 -12.02 7.82 -6.74
N TYR A 122 -12.22 8.36 -7.94
CA TYR A 122 -11.66 7.80 -9.17
C TYR A 122 -10.58 8.72 -9.73
N GLY A 123 -9.34 8.52 -9.29
CA GLY A 123 -8.20 9.31 -9.76
C GLY A 123 -8.32 10.81 -9.41
N MET A 124 -8.54 11.13 -8.13
CA MET A 124 -8.64 12.50 -7.56
C MET A 124 -9.90 13.30 -7.91
N LEU A 125 -10.83 12.76 -8.70
CA LEU A 125 -12.11 13.41 -8.98
C LEU A 125 -13.21 12.79 -8.12
N GLU A 126 -13.86 13.63 -7.31
CA GLU A 126 -15.04 13.22 -6.55
C GLU A 126 -16.23 13.06 -7.51
N ARG A 127 -16.85 11.89 -7.49
CA ARG A 127 -18.10 11.63 -8.22
C ARG A 127 -19.19 11.30 -7.23
N SER A 128 -20.35 11.94 -7.37
CA SER A 128 -21.53 11.66 -6.54
C SER A 128 -22.24 10.35 -6.95
N ASP A 129 -22.04 9.91 -8.20
CA ASP A 129 -22.60 8.68 -8.74
C ASP A 129 -21.49 7.87 -9.42
N GLY A 130 -20.86 7.00 -8.63
CA GLY A 130 -19.76 6.18 -9.11
C GLY A 130 -20.19 5.05 -10.05
N ALA A 131 -21.41 4.53 -9.89
CA ALA A 131 -21.93 3.48 -10.76
C ALA A 131 -22.07 3.98 -12.19
N LYS A 132 -22.72 5.13 -12.37
CA LYS A 132 -22.87 5.78 -13.68
C LYS A 132 -21.53 6.14 -14.30
N PHE A 133 -20.57 6.60 -13.49
CA PHE A 133 -19.23 6.89 -13.98
C PHE A 133 -18.54 5.63 -14.55
N LEU A 134 -18.74 4.48 -13.93
CA LEU A 134 -18.11 3.22 -14.33
C LEU A 134 -18.86 2.44 -15.43
N GLU A 135 -20.05 2.88 -15.86
CA GLU A 135 -20.79 2.23 -16.97
C GLU A 135 -19.98 2.16 -18.26
N ASN A 136 -19.16 3.18 -18.51
CA ASN A 136 -18.31 3.27 -19.70
C ASN A 136 -16.85 2.90 -19.42
N TYR A 137 -16.58 2.27 -18.27
CA TYR A 137 -15.22 1.84 -17.92
C TYR A 137 -14.80 0.64 -18.78
N GLU A 138 -13.70 0.80 -19.53
CA GLU A 138 -13.10 -0.29 -20.29
C GLU A 138 -12.11 -1.07 -19.41
N LEU A 139 -12.32 -2.38 -19.25
CA LEU A 139 -11.43 -3.26 -18.48
C LEU A 139 -9.99 -3.21 -19.00
N GLY A 140 -9.03 -3.08 -18.09
CA GLY A 140 -7.61 -3.02 -18.39
C GLY A 140 -7.16 -1.73 -19.06
N SER A 141 -8.03 -0.72 -19.17
CA SER A 141 -7.66 0.61 -19.68
C SER A 141 -6.96 1.43 -18.61
N ASN A 142 -7.57 1.61 -17.43
CA ASN A 142 -7.04 2.44 -16.36
C ASN A 142 -7.50 1.95 -14.98
N ALA A 143 -6.94 0.83 -14.52
CA ALA A 143 -7.24 0.29 -13.20
C ALA A 143 -6.66 1.14 -12.04
N THR A 144 -5.85 2.17 -12.33
CA THR A 144 -5.37 3.11 -11.30
C THR A 144 -6.50 3.91 -10.65
N LEU A 145 -7.69 3.97 -11.29
CA LEU A 145 -8.88 4.62 -10.74
C LEU A 145 -9.33 4.00 -9.41
N PHE A 146 -9.03 2.72 -9.19
CA PHE A 146 -9.35 2.01 -7.94
C PHE A 146 -8.25 2.13 -6.88
N SER A 147 -7.17 2.87 -7.17
CA SER A 147 -6.02 3.10 -6.27
C SER A 147 -5.50 1.80 -5.61
N PRO A 148 -5.11 0.78 -6.38
CA PRO A 148 -4.65 -0.51 -5.84
C PRO A 148 -3.41 -0.39 -4.92
N GLN A 149 -2.64 0.68 -5.05
CA GLN A 149 -1.46 0.96 -4.21
C GLN A 149 -1.78 1.48 -2.80
N GLY A 150 -3.00 1.98 -2.54
CA GLY A 150 -3.28 2.66 -1.26
C GLY A 150 -4.72 3.11 -1.02
N GLY A 151 -5.67 2.64 -1.84
CA GLY A 151 -7.08 3.02 -1.79
C GLY A 151 -8.00 2.02 -1.11
N LEU A 152 -7.49 0.87 -0.64
CA LEU A 152 -8.31 -0.09 0.09
C LEU A 152 -8.86 0.54 1.37
N ARG A 153 -10.18 0.53 1.53
CA ARG A 153 -10.83 0.81 2.80
C ARG A 153 -10.99 -0.52 3.52
N ALA A 154 -10.41 -0.63 4.70
CA ALA A 154 -10.42 -1.85 5.51
C ALA A 154 -10.21 -1.48 6.99
N SER A 155 -10.81 -2.25 7.90
CA SER A 155 -10.54 -2.15 9.32
C SER A 155 -9.24 -2.89 9.71
N ALA A 156 -8.73 -2.64 10.91
CA ALA A 156 -7.62 -3.43 11.46
C ALA A 156 -7.97 -4.92 11.59
N SER A 157 -9.25 -5.24 11.83
CA SER A 157 -9.75 -6.62 11.85
C SER A 157 -9.69 -7.27 10.47
N ASP A 158 -10.05 -6.54 9.41
CA ASP A 158 -9.95 -7.05 8.03
C ASP A 158 -8.50 -7.33 7.64
N LEU A 159 -7.59 -6.38 7.94
CA LEU A 159 -6.17 -6.56 7.72
C LEU A 159 -5.62 -7.76 8.50
N SER A 160 -6.04 -7.93 9.75
CA SER A 160 -5.65 -9.08 10.58
C SER A 160 -6.14 -10.41 9.99
N SER A 161 -7.33 -10.44 9.38
CA SER A 161 -7.82 -11.63 8.65
C SER A 161 -6.95 -11.96 7.43
N ILE A 162 -6.46 -10.96 6.70
CA ILE A 162 -5.50 -11.17 5.60
C ILE A 162 -4.17 -11.72 6.13
N LEU A 163 -3.64 -11.16 7.22
CA LEU A 163 -2.41 -11.69 7.86
C LEU A 163 -2.59 -13.16 8.27
N ARG A 164 -3.72 -13.49 8.90
CA ARG A 164 -4.04 -14.87 9.29
C ARG A 164 -4.19 -15.80 8.09
N LEU A 165 -4.72 -15.33 6.96
CA LEU A 165 -4.76 -16.12 5.73
C LEU A 165 -3.34 -16.49 5.26
N LEU A 166 -2.42 -15.51 5.25
CA LEU A 166 -1.02 -15.73 4.86
C LEU A 166 -0.30 -16.66 5.83
N ALA A 167 -0.42 -16.40 7.15
CA ALA A 167 0.18 -17.22 8.20
C ALA A 167 -0.32 -18.68 8.18
N ASN A 168 -1.57 -18.89 7.75
CA ASN A 168 -2.18 -20.21 7.55
C ASN A 168 -2.06 -20.73 6.12
N LYS A 169 -1.08 -20.23 5.36
CA LYS A 169 -0.67 -20.78 4.05
C LYS A 169 -1.81 -20.80 3.03
N GLY A 170 -2.69 -19.81 3.07
CA GLY A 170 -3.77 -19.61 2.12
C GLY A 170 -5.10 -20.23 2.52
N ALA A 171 -5.25 -20.73 3.75
CA ALA A 171 -6.52 -21.21 4.27
C ALA A 171 -6.93 -20.47 5.55
N LEU A 172 -8.20 -20.13 5.68
CA LEU A 172 -8.76 -19.51 6.88
C LEU A 172 -10.20 -20.00 7.10
N ASN A 173 -10.59 -20.24 8.35
CA ASN A 173 -11.96 -20.67 8.72
C ASN A 173 -12.47 -21.88 7.90
N GLY A 174 -11.60 -22.86 7.65
CA GLY A 174 -11.93 -24.07 6.87
C GLY A 174 -12.01 -23.86 5.35
N ARG A 175 -11.79 -22.65 4.84
CA ARG A 175 -11.78 -22.33 3.40
C ARG A 175 -10.35 -22.17 2.91
N LYS A 176 -10.04 -22.78 1.76
CA LYS A 176 -8.77 -22.58 1.05
C LYS A 176 -8.96 -21.53 -0.02
N ILE A 177 -8.46 -20.32 0.22
CA ILE A 177 -8.57 -19.18 -0.68
C ILE A 177 -7.38 -19.14 -1.65
N LEU A 178 -6.17 -19.40 -1.13
CA LEU A 178 -4.93 -19.42 -1.91
C LEU A 178 -4.29 -20.80 -1.87
N LYS A 179 -3.56 -21.15 -2.94
CA LYS A 179 -2.69 -22.34 -2.92
C LYS A 179 -1.52 -22.06 -1.98
N ARG A 180 -1.15 -23.05 -1.18
CA ARG A 180 0.02 -22.99 -0.31
C ARG A 180 1.29 -22.56 -1.05
N SER A 181 1.56 -23.15 -2.22
CA SER A 181 2.72 -22.80 -3.04
C SER A 181 2.69 -21.35 -3.51
N SER A 182 1.50 -20.81 -3.83
CA SER A 182 1.36 -19.39 -4.19
C SER A 182 1.67 -18.48 -3.00
N VAL A 183 1.23 -18.84 -1.79
CA VAL A 183 1.59 -18.09 -0.57
C VAL A 183 3.09 -18.17 -0.30
N GLU A 184 3.70 -19.35 -0.45
CA GLU A 184 5.15 -19.50 -0.32
C GLU A 184 5.91 -18.63 -1.34
N THR A 185 5.45 -18.54 -2.58
CA THR A 185 6.00 -17.62 -3.60
C THR A 185 5.81 -16.14 -3.23
N LEU A 186 4.62 -15.74 -2.77
CA LEU A 186 4.34 -14.35 -2.37
C LEU A 186 5.29 -13.88 -1.27
N LEU A 187 5.49 -14.75 -0.28
CA LEU A 187 6.26 -14.44 0.91
C LEU A 187 7.76 -14.51 0.65
N SER A 188 8.24 -15.40 -0.22
CA SER A 188 9.67 -15.59 -0.51
C SER A 188 10.36 -14.32 -1.03
N PRO A 189 11.66 -14.11 -0.75
CA PRO A 189 12.36 -12.94 -1.27
C PRO A 189 12.45 -13.01 -2.80
N ALA A 190 11.86 -12.04 -3.47
CA ALA A 190 12.07 -11.76 -4.89
C ALA A 190 13.27 -10.82 -5.09
N TRP A 191 13.57 -10.01 -4.08
CA TRP A 191 14.74 -9.14 -4.01
C TRP A 191 15.26 -9.03 -2.57
N SER A 192 16.58 -8.87 -2.46
CA SER A 192 17.30 -8.51 -1.23
C SER A 192 18.42 -7.54 -1.56
N LEU A 193 18.65 -6.56 -0.69
CA LEU A 193 19.78 -5.65 -0.79
C LEU A 193 21.09 -6.44 -0.68
N ASN A 194 22.00 -6.22 -1.62
CA ASN A 194 23.31 -6.85 -1.60
C ASN A 194 24.24 -6.16 -0.59
N ALA A 195 25.37 -6.82 -0.25
CA ALA A 195 26.34 -6.28 0.69
C ALA A 195 26.94 -4.93 0.26
N ALA A 196 26.97 -4.64 -1.05
CA ALA A 196 27.46 -3.38 -1.60
C ALA A 196 26.42 -2.24 -1.51
N GLY A 197 25.16 -2.54 -1.19
CA GLY A 197 24.07 -1.57 -1.10
C GLY A 197 23.68 -0.92 -2.44
N ASN A 198 24.04 -1.51 -3.58
CA ASN A 198 23.95 -0.85 -4.89
C ASN A 198 22.94 -1.47 -5.87
N ASN A 199 22.17 -2.48 -5.44
CA ASN A 199 21.15 -3.15 -6.25
C ASN A 199 19.72 -2.71 -5.91
N GLY A 200 19.53 -1.58 -5.23
CA GLY A 200 18.20 -1.02 -5.02
C GLY A 200 18.17 0.19 -4.09
N ARG A 201 17.10 0.96 -4.21
CA ARG A 201 16.78 2.09 -3.32
C ARG A 201 16.07 1.57 -2.07
N THR A 202 16.66 1.84 -0.90
CA THR A 202 16.13 1.37 0.38
C THR A 202 15.22 2.37 1.08
N SER A 203 15.17 3.63 0.64
CA SER A 203 14.38 4.71 1.26
C SER A 203 12.87 4.65 0.99
N GLY A 204 12.42 3.68 0.20
CA GLY A 204 11.06 3.65 -0.36
C GLY A 204 10.82 4.86 -1.25
N GLU A 205 9.74 5.61 -0.99
CA GLU A 205 9.41 6.85 -1.73
C GLU A 205 10.13 8.10 -1.18
N ALA A 206 10.90 7.98 -0.09
CA ALA A 206 11.63 9.11 0.47
C ALA A 206 12.89 9.42 -0.33
N GLN A 207 13.36 10.67 -0.24
CA GLN A 207 14.66 11.04 -0.80
C GLN A 207 15.77 10.21 -0.12
N PRO A 208 16.69 9.59 -0.90
CA PRO A 208 17.82 8.85 -0.35
C PRO A 208 18.76 9.74 0.45
N GLY A 209 19.55 9.14 1.34
CA GLY A 209 20.51 9.84 2.19
C GLY A 209 19.91 10.41 3.47
N GLY A 210 18.75 9.88 3.88
CA GLY A 210 18.01 10.36 5.06
C GLY A 210 17.64 9.25 6.04
N ALA A 211 16.88 9.61 7.07
CA ALA A 211 16.43 8.68 8.13
C ALA A 211 15.54 7.53 7.63
N ARG A 212 15.18 7.51 6.35
CA ARG A 212 14.37 6.45 5.72
C ARG A 212 15.21 5.39 5.03
N ASP A 213 16.50 5.61 4.85
CA ASP A 213 17.40 4.61 4.28
C ASP A 213 17.37 3.36 5.16
N GLY A 214 17.39 2.19 4.53
CA GLY A 214 17.19 0.89 5.21
C GLY A 214 15.74 0.52 5.50
N LEU A 215 14.76 1.32 5.06
CA LEU A 215 13.34 0.96 5.17
C LEU A 215 13.03 -0.32 4.41
N MET A 216 13.45 -0.44 3.15
CA MET A 216 13.17 -1.59 2.29
C MET A 216 14.48 -2.27 1.90
N THR A 217 14.81 -3.37 2.58
CA THR A 217 16.05 -4.15 2.34
C THR A 217 15.78 -5.56 1.82
N SER A 218 14.53 -6.03 1.86
CA SER A 218 14.09 -7.23 1.18
C SER A 218 12.61 -7.15 0.84
N TYR A 219 12.24 -7.72 -0.31
CA TYR A 219 10.88 -7.64 -0.84
C TYR A 219 10.51 -8.97 -1.51
N GLY A 220 9.33 -9.50 -1.18
CA GLY A 220 8.68 -10.59 -1.90
C GLY A 220 7.82 -10.08 -3.05
N LEU A 221 6.81 -10.84 -3.46
CA LEU A 221 5.83 -10.33 -4.43
C LEU A 221 4.81 -9.48 -3.69
N SER A 222 5.06 -8.17 -3.64
CA SER A 222 4.25 -7.16 -2.91
C SER A 222 4.23 -7.32 -1.39
N ILE A 223 5.12 -8.15 -0.84
CA ILE A 223 5.29 -8.36 0.60
C ILE A 223 6.60 -7.74 1.04
N HIS A 224 6.53 -6.74 1.91
CA HIS A 224 7.70 -6.21 2.58
C HIS A 224 8.22 -7.27 3.56
N ARG A 225 9.52 -7.58 3.45
CA ARG A 225 10.24 -8.48 4.35
C ARG A 225 11.18 -7.65 5.22
N ILE A 226 10.77 -7.39 6.46
CA ILE A 226 11.47 -6.49 7.38
C ILE A 226 12.46 -7.29 8.21
N ASP A 227 13.74 -6.94 8.12
CA ASP A 227 14.74 -7.38 9.08
C ASP A 227 14.66 -6.51 10.34
N MET A 228 14.09 -7.08 11.40
CA MET A 228 13.88 -6.36 12.66
C MET A 228 15.18 -6.08 13.40
N ARG A 229 16.23 -6.89 13.17
CA ARG A 229 17.55 -6.67 13.77
C ARG A 229 18.24 -5.49 13.10
N ALA A 230 18.12 -5.36 11.79
CA ALA A 230 18.56 -4.17 11.06
C ALA A 230 17.86 -2.89 11.54
N TRP A 231 16.64 -3.01 12.07
CA TRP A 231 15.88 -1.91 12.68
C TRP A 231 16.12 -1.76 14.19
N GLY A 232 17.09 -2.46 14.79
CA GLY A 232 17.43 -2.30 16.21
C GLY A 232 16.47 -2.97 17.20
N PHE A 233 15.50 -3.76 16.74
CA PHE A 233 14.63 -4.56 17.61
C PHE A 233 15.28 -5.91 17.89
N VAL A 234 16.21 -5.94 18.86
CA VAL A 234 17.02 -7.14 19.17
C VAL A 234 16.23 -8.26 19.87
N ASP A 235 15.23 -7.90 20.67
CA ASP A 235 14.44 -8.86 21.46
C ASP A 235 13.13 -9.30 20.78
N GLY A 236 12.78 -8.70 19.63
CA GLY A 236 11.57 -9.04 18.88
C GLY A 236 11.74 -10.20 17.88
N PRO A 237 10.73 -10.48 17.03
CA PRO A 237 10.87 -11.41 15.91
C PRO A 237 12.05 -11.05 15.01
N ALA A 238 12.73 -12.03 14.41
CA ALA A 238 13.86 -11.74 13.51
C ALA A 238 13.41 -11.09 12.19
N THR A 239 12.25 -11.52 11.68
CA THR A 239 11.66 -10.98 10.46
C THR A 239 10.18 -10.73 10.65
N LEU A 240 9.69 -9.62 10.11
CA LEU A 240 8.25 -9.40 9.93
C LEU A 240 7.90 -9.38 8.45
N LEU A 241 6.76 -9.97 8.11
CA LEU A 241 6.21 -10.00 6.77
C LEU A 241 4.91 -9.20 6.73
N GLY A 242 4.70 -8.45 5.66
CA GLY A 242 3.46 -7.70 5.45
C GLY A 242 3.69 -6.43 4.66
N HIS A 243 3.11 -5.30 5.09
CA HIS A 243 3.37 -4.01 4.46
C HIS A 243 3.12 -2.84 5.41
N LEU A 244 3.83 -1.73 5.16
CA LEU A 244 3.58 -0.43 5.79
C LEU A 244 2.71 0.43 4.88
N GLY A 245 1.87 1.30 5.44
CA GLY A 245 0.96 2.15 4.67
C GLY A 245 1.03 3.59 5.16
N ARG A 246 1.25 4.53 4.23
CA ARG A 246 1.21 5.96 4.52
C ARG A 246 0.63 6.73 3.36
N ALA A 247 -0.60 7.17 3.51
CA ALA A 247 -1.28 7.93 2.47
C ALA A 247 -2.34 8.82 3.10
N TYR A 248 -2.55 10.02 2.56
CA TYR A 248 -3.69 10.87 2.94
C TYR A 248 -3.82 11.16 4.45
N GLY A 249 -2.70 11.23 5.18
CA GLY A 249 -2.70 11.43 6.65
C GLY A 249 -2.76 10.15 7.47
N VAL A 250 -3.02 9.00 6.83
CA VAL A 250 -2.96 7.68 7.45
C VAL A 250 -1.52 7.27 7.71
N PHE A 251 -1.30 6.67 8.87
CA PHE A 251 -0.15 5.84 9.21
C PHE A 251 -0.67 4.46 9.59
N SER A 252 -0.25 3.44 8.87
CA SER A 252 -0.72 2.08 9.08
C SER A 252 0.37 1.07 8.82
N PHE A 253 0.16 -0.14 9.33
CA PHE A 253 0.88 -1.32 8.92
C PHE A 253 0.04 -2.56 9.22
N ALA A 254 0.30 -3.63 8.50
CA ALA A 254 -0.18 -4.96 8.81
C ALA A 254 1.02 -5.90 8.67
N LEU A 255 1.49 -6.43 9.79
CA LEU A 255 2.74 -7.19 9.90
C LEU A 255 2.51 -8.45 10.72
N TYR A 256 3.17 -9.54 10.36
CA TYR A 256 3.18 -10.76 11.17
C TYR A 256 4.55 -11.42 11.17
N ASP A 257 4.85 -12.12 12.26
CA ASP A 257 6.00 -13.00 12.37
C ASP A 257 5.67 -14.36 11.73
N PRO A 258 6.39 -14.81 10.69
CA PRO A 258 6.12 -16.09 10.05
C PRO A 258 6.36 -17.31 10.96
N ASP A 259 7.17 -17.17 12.02
CA ASP A 259 7.52 -18.29 12.90
C ASP A 259 6.46 -18.50 13.99
N SER A 260 6.17 -17.48 14.80
CA SER A 260 5.10 -17.55 15.81
C SER A 260 3.70 -17.50 15.21
N ARG A 261 3.54 -16.88 14.03
CA ARG A 261 2.27 -16.53 13.37
C ARG A 261 1.47 -15.44 14.09
N ASP A 262 2.07 -14.78 15.07
CA ASP A 262 1.48 -13.61 15.69
C ASP A 262 1.63 -12.41 14.76
N GLY A 263 0.63 -11.51 14.80
CA GLY A 263 0.64 -10.34 13.95
C GLY A 263 -0.10 -9.17 14.56
N ILE A 264 0.13 -8.01 13.95
CA ILE A 264 -0.44 -6.73 14.34
C ILE A 264 -0.87 -5.95 13.11
N ALA A 265 -2.05 -5.33 13.21
CA ALA A 265 -2.51 -4.31 12.28
C ALA A 265 -2.75 -3.00 13.04
N MET A 266 -2.21 -1.90 12.53
CA MET A 266 -2.37 -0.56 13.07
C MET A 266 -2.94 0.36 11.98
N ILE A 267 -3.90 1.21 12.34
CA ILE A 267 -4.39 2.30 11.50
C ILE A 267 -4.53 3.54 12.37
N VAL A 268 -3.81 4.60 12.03
CA VAL A 268 -3.93 5.93 12.63
C VAL A 268 -4.37 6.88 11.53
N THR A 269 -5.52 7.54 11.72
CA THR A 269 -6.17 8.33 10.67
C THR A 269 -5.67 9.77 10.57
N GLY A 270 -4.73 10.19 11.42
CA GLY A 270 -4.12 11.52 11.31
C GLY A 270 -3.03 11.78 12.33
N VAL A 271 -2.14 12.71 12.00
CA VAL A 271 -1.08 13.21 12.90
C VAL A 271 -1.10 14.75 12.95
N ALA A 272 -0.78 15.30 14.12
CA ALA A 272 -0.90 16.73 14.42
C ALA A 272 0.36 17.56 14.14
N ASP A 273 1.53 16.92 14.09
CA ASP A 273 2.83 17.53 13.79
C ASP A 273 3.55 16.68 12.73
N ASP A 274 4.70 17.14 12.26
CA ASP A 274 5.57 16.37 11.39
C ASP A 274 6.02 15.06 12.06
N PRO A 275 5.57 13.89 11.55
CA PRO A 275 5.90 12.60 12.16
C PRO A 275 7.38 12.22 11.97
N PHE A 276 8.14 12.99 11.17
CA PHE A 276 9.58 12.80 10.95
C PHE A 276 10.47 13.79 11.68
N LYS A 277 9.90 14.73 12.45
CA LYS A 277 10.68 15.71 13.24
C LYS A 277 11.52 15.07 14.35
N ALA A 278 11.06 13.95 14.88
CA ALA A 278 11.77 13.12 15.84
C ALA A 278 11.76 11.67 15.34
N PRO A 279 12.62 11.31 14.37
CA PRO A 279 12.69 9.95 13.89
C PRO A 279 13.13 9.03 15.03
N GLY A 280 12.67 7.78 14.96
CA GLY A 280 13.10 6.74 15.88
C GLY A 280 14.51 6.26 15.61
N HIS A 281 14.88 5.12 16.19
CA HIS A 281 16.16 4.46 15.89
C HIS A 281 16.09 3.58 14.63
N SER A 282 14.88 3.26 14.18
CA SER A 282 14.59 2.58 12.92
C SER A 282 14.11 3.58 11.86
N PRO A 283 13.94 3.14 10.60
CA PRO A 283 13.35 3.97 9.55
C PRO A 283 11.89 4.38 9.82
N LEU A 284 11.21 3.82 10.82
CA LEU A 284 9.83 4.14 11.16
C LEU A 284 9.68 5.52 11.82
N THR A 285 8.45 6.02 11.86
CA THR A 285 8.11 7.20 12.68
C THR A 285 8.01 6.79 14.15
N ARG A 286 8.17 7.76 15.06
CA ARG A 286 8.03 7.50 16.50
C ARG A 286 6.70 6.86 16.88
N LEU A 287 5.62 7.23 16.18
CA LEU A 287 4.29 6.66 16.33
C LEU A 287 4.28 5.15 16.03
N GLU A 288 4.76 4.76 14.85
CA GLU A 288 4.79 3.35 14.44
C GLU A 288 5.73 2.53 15.33
N GLU A 289 6.91 3.07 15.68
CA GLU A 289 7.81 2.39 16.63
C GLU A 289 7.17 2.15 17.99
N THR A 290 6.45 3.14 18.51
CA THR A 290 5.82 3.02 19.84
C THR A 290 4.82 1.87 19.86
N VAL A 291 4.01 1.73 18.81
CA VAL A 291 3.06 0.62 18.68
C VAL A 291 3.77 -0.71 18.49
N LEU A 292 4.86 -0.74 17.71
CA LEU A 292 5.63 -1.96 17.48
C LEU A 292 6.35 -2.44 18.75
N HIS A 293 6.96 -1.53 19.51
CA HIS A 293 7.53 -1.81 20.84
C HIS A 293 6.49 -2.35 21.81
N TRP A 294 5.32 -1.72 21.87
CA TRP A 294 4.24 -2.21 22.72
C TRP A 294 3.81 -3.63 22.35
N TRP A 295 3.74 -3.96 21.06
CA TRP A 295 3.34 -5.29 20.60
C TRP A 295 4.39 -6.35 20.90
N ILE A 296 5.66 -6.05 20.68
CA ILE A 296 6.78 -6.98 20.93
C ILE A 296 6.93 -7.31 22.42
N ASN A 297 6.61 -6.37 23.31
CA ASN A 297 6.77 -6.53 24.76
C ASN A 297 5.51 -7.05 25.48
N ARG A 298 4.55 -7.63 24.75
CA ARG A 298 3.34 -8.25 25.31
C ARG A 298 3.48 -9.75 25.49
#